data_AF-A0A972WWE7-F1
#
_entry.id   AF-A0A972WWE7-F1
#
_cell.length_a   1.000
_cell.length_b   1.000
_cell.length_c   1.000
_cell.angle_alpha   90.00
_cell.angle_beta   90.00
_cell.angle_gamma   90.00
#
_symmetry.space_group_name_H-M   'P 1'
#
loop_
_entity.id
_entity.type
_entity.pdbx_description
1 polymer ?
#
loop_
_entity_poly.entity_id
_entity_poly.type
_entity_poly.pdbx_seq_one_letter_code
_entity_poly.pdbx_strand_id
1 'polypeptide(L)' 'ADGTEENGVHDVSVFDFKTPIHVVATYEDNSFVLRPVGIAGIEVRRHLDDDGHMVWTRPDMGGIRVVLERISEPK' A
#
# COMPACT_ATOMS: atom_id res chain seq x y z
N ALA A 1 -4.71 -10.54 -4.99
CA ALA A 1 -5.47 -9.87 -3.93
C ALA A 1 -6.92 -9.83 -4.40
N ASP A 2 -7.85 -10.34 -3.61
CA ASP A 2 -9.23 -10.62 -4.05
C ASP A 2 -10.22 -9.48 -3.76
N GLY A 3 -9.76 -8.41 -3.10
CA GLY A 3 -10.59 -7.25 -2.79
C GLY A 3 -11.61 -7.46 -1.68
N THR A 4 -11.50 -8.55 -0.92
CA THR A 4 -12.41 -8.83 0.18
C THR A 4 -11.88 -8.27 1.49
N GLU A 5 -12.80 -7.89 2.38
CA GLU A 5 -12.44 -7.54 3.76
C GLU A 5 -11.99 -8.78 4.54
N GLU A 6 -12.65 -9.93 4.36
CA GLU A 6 -12.32 -11.17 5.07
C GLU A 6 -10.85 -11.61 4.88
N ASN A 7 -10.32 -11.48 3.66
CA ASN A 7 -8.92 -11.79 3.34
C ASN A 7 -8.01 -10.55 3.36
N GLY A 8 -8.45 -9.50 4.06
CA GLY A 8 -7.72 -8.25 4.25
C GLY A 8 -6.44 -8.41 5.07
N VAL A 9 -5.64 -7.35 5.09
CA VAL A 9 -4.42 -7.26 5.89
C VAL A 9 -4.76 -6.60 7.22
N HIS A 10 -4.45 -7.29 8.31
CA HIS A 10 -4.42 -6.69 9.65
C HIS A 10 -3.08 -5.98 9.86
N ASP A 11 -3.13 -4.67 10.06
CA ASP A 11 -1.95 -3.82 10.23
C ASP A 11 -2.17 -2.85 11.41
N VAL A 12 -1.21 -1.97 11.66
CA VAL A 12 -1.30 -0.88 12.64
C VAL A 12 -1.14 0.48 11.98
N SER A 13 -1.82 1.49 12.51
CA SER A 13 -1.75 2.87 12.03
C SER A 13 -0.33 3.42 12.07
N VAL A 14 0.13 4.02 10.97
CA VAL A 14 1.45 4.67 10.89
C VAL A 14 1.59 5.89 11.82
N PHE A 15 0.47 6.45 12.30
CA PHE A 15 0.50 7.63 13.18
C PHE A 15 0.94 7.31 14.61
N ASP A 16 0.69 6.08 15.09
CA ASP A 16 1.00 5.68 16.46
C ASP A 16 1.65 4.30 16.59
N PHE A 17 1.70 3.53 15.48
CA PHE A 17 2.20 2.16 15.39
C PHE A 17 1.54 1.18 16.37
N LYS A 18 0.31 1.47 16.81
CA LYS A 18 -0.40 0.71 17.85
C LYS A 18 -1.87 0.51 17.55
N THR A 19 -2.54 1.50 16.98
CA THR A 19 -3.97 1.40 16.68
C THR A 19 -4.18 0.40 15.55
N PRO A 20 -4.88 -0.72 15.79
CA PRO A 20 -5.12 -1.71 14.75
C PRO A 20 -5.96 -1.12 13.61
N ILE A 21 -5.60 -1.48 12.39
CA ILE A 21 -6.37 -1.16 11.19
C ILE A 21 -6.58 -2.43 10.36
N HIS A 22 -7.65 -2.46 9.59
CA HIS A 22 -7.94 -3.54 8.65
C HIS A 22 -7.92 -2.96 7.24
N VAL A 23 -7.20 -3.60 6.32
CA VAL A 23 -6.90 -3.03 5.00
C VAL A 23 -7.29 -4.02 3.90
N VAL A 24 -8.21 -3.61 3.04
CA VAL A 24 -8.58 -4.37 1.84
C VAL A 24 -7.49 -4.18 0.79
N ALA A 25 -6.97 -5.30 0.28
CA ALA A 25 -6.00 -5.29 -0.81
C ALA A 25 -6.65 -5.72 -2.12
N THR A 26 -6.37 -4.98 -3.17
CA THR A 26 -6.76 -5.27 -4.56
C THR A 26 -5.54 -5.19 -5.47
N TYR A 27 -5.63 -5.80 -6.66
CA TYR A 27 -4.63 -5.63 -7.71
C TYR A 27 -5.32 -5.05 -8.93
N GLU A 28 -5.02 -3.79 -9.23
CA GLU A 28 -5.71 -2.95 -10.21
C GLU A 28 -4.64 -2.21 -11.02
N ASP A 29 -4.75 -2.15 -12.35
CA ASP A 29 -3.84 -1.40 -13.22
C ASP A 29 -2.34 -1.66 -12.94
N ASN A 30 -1.97 -2.95 -12.85
CA ASN A 30 -0.63 -3.43 -12.48
C ASN A 30 -0.10 -2.94 -11.11
N SER A 31 -0.98 -2.42 -10.26
CA SER A 31 -0.68 -1.85 -8.96
C SER A 31 -1.39 -2.63 -7.85
N PHE A 32 -0.70 -2.86 -6.74
CA PHE A 32 -1.37 -3.20 -5.49
C PHE A 32 -2.01 -1.96 -4.91
N VAL A 33 -3.32 -2.01 -4.67
CA VAL A 33 -4.09 -0.92 -4.10
C VAL A 33 -4.63 -1.33 -2.74
N LEU A 34 -4.30 -0.54 -1.72
CA LEU A 34 -4.62 -0.80 -0.32
C LEU A 34 -5.58 0.26 0.19
N ARG A 35 -6.72 -0.18 0.73
CA ARG A 35 -7.81 0.68 1.22
C ARG A 35 -8.16 0.30 2.66
N PRO A 36 -7.84 1.13 3.66
CA PRO A 36 -8.22 0.87 5.03
C PRO A 36 -9.74 0.91 5.22
N VAL A 37 -10.29 -0.09 5.89
CA VAL A 37 -11.72 -0.18 6.21
C VAL A 37 -12.09 0.95 7.18
N GLY A 38 -13.19 1.66 6.89
CA GLY A 38 -13.69 2.74 7.74
C GLY A 38 -12.93 4.07 7.65
N ILE A 39 -11.88 4.16 6.83
CA ILE A 39 -11.11 5.40 6.62
C ILE A 39 -11.24 5.84 5.16
N ALA A 40 -12.25 6.66 4.88
CA ALA A 40 -12.51 7.17 3.53
C ALA A 40 -11.38 8.08 3.04
N GLY A 41 -11.09 8.01 1.74
CA GLY A 41 -10.11 8.88 1.07
C GLY A 41 -8.65 8.43 1.19
N ILE A 42 -8.37 7.33 1.90
CA ILE A 42 -7.03 6.73 1.93
C ILE A 42 -6.97 5.58 0.94
N GLU A 43 -6.08 5.72 -0.03
CA GLU A 43 -5.74 4.71 -1.02
C GLU A 43 -4.23 4.70 -1.22
N VAL A 44 -3.56 3.63 -0.78
CA VAL A 44 -2.13 3.47 -1.01
C VAL A 44 -1.92 2.63 -2.25
N ARG A 45 -1.20 3.16 -3.23
CA ARG A 45 -0.84 2.44 -4.45
C ARG A 45 0.62 2.04 -4.44
N ARG A 46 0.89 0.79 -4.78
CA ARG A 46 2.24 0.22 -4.88
C ARG A 46 2.41 -0.49 -6.21
N HIS A 47 3.40 -0.07 -7.00
CA HIS A 47 3.72 -0.67 -8.30
C HIS A 47 5.23 -0.70 -8.54
N LEU A 48 5.64 -1.49 -9.53
CA LEU A 48 6.97 -1.36 -10.12
C LEU A 48 6.88 -0.37 -11.28
N ASP A 49 7.80 0.59 -11.36
CA ASP A 49 7.93 1.45 -12.53
C ASP A 49 8.71 0.75 -13.67
N ASP A 50 8.82 1.43 -14.82
CA ASP A 50 9.46 0.89 -16.02
C ASP A 50 10.96 0.58 -15.80
N ASP A 51 11.59 1.26 -14.85
CA ASP A 51 13.00 1.05 -14.46
C ASP A 51 13.15 -0.06 -13.42
N GLY A 52 12.05 -0.67 -12.98
CA GLY A 52 12.01 -1.74 -11.98
C GLY A 52 12.11 -1.26 -10.54
N HIS A 53 11.95 0.04 -10.28
CA HIS A 53 11.89 0.57 -8.92
C HIS A 53 10.51 0.33 -8.31
N MET A 54 10.48 0.08 -7.00
CA MET A 54 9.23 -0.06 -6.27
C MET A 54 8.72 1.33 -5.85
N VAL A 55 7.60 1.76 -6.40
CA VAL A 55 6.98 3.06 -6.14
C VAL A 55 5.77 2.89 -5.22
N TRP A 56 5.72 3.69 -4.16
CA TRP A 56 4.58 3.78 -3.23
C TRP A 56 4.03 5.20 -3.26
N THR A 57 2.74 5.33 -3.55
CA THR A 57 2.01 6.60 -3.47
C THR A 57 1.05 6.54 -2.30
N ARG A 58 1.19 7.50 -1.40
CA ARG A 58 0.44 7.61 -0.17
C ARG A 58 -0.25 8.97 -0.12
N PRO A 59 -1.59 9.04 -0.05
CA PRO A 59 -2.31 10.30 -0.02
C PRO A 59 -2.21 10.99 1.35
N ASP A 60 -1.87 10.24 2.40
CA ASP A 60 -1.55 10.79 3.71
C ASP A 60 -0.24 11.61 3.68
N MET A 61 -0.10 12.52 4.64
CA MET A 61 1.08 13.39 4.80
C MET A 61 1.42 14.28 3.58
N GLY A 62 0.43 14.68 2.79
CA GLY A 62 0.62 15.64 1.69
C GLY A 62 0.99 14.99 0.35
N GLY A 63 0.65 13.71 0.14
CA GLY A 63 0.90 13.04 -1.15
C GLY A 63 2.33 12.51 -1.28
N ILE A 64 2.82 11.81 -0.26
CA ILE A 64 4.17 11.25 -0.28
C ILE A 64 4.28 10.20 -1.39
N ARG A 65 5.29 10.39 -2.24
CA ARG A 65 5.77 9.37 -3.19
C ARG A 65 7.12 8.84 -2.72
N VAL A 66 7.18 7.55 -2.43
CA VAL A 66 8.43 6.84 -2.06
C VAL A 66 8.86 5.98 -3.24
N VAL A 67 10.13 6.07 -3.63
CA VAL A 67 10.74 5.22 -4.65
C VAL A 67 11.84 4.42 -3.97
N LEU A 68 11.73 3.10 -4.03
CA LEU A 68 12.71 2.20 -3.43
C LEU A 68 13.55 1.56 -4.54
N GLU A 69 14.86 1.72 -4.42
CA GLU A 69 15.84 1.06 -5.28
C GLU A 69 16.16 -0.33 -4.73
N ARG A 70 16.19 -1.33 -5.61
CA ARG A 70 16.55 -2.70 -5.25
C ARG A 70 18.07 -2.82 -5.16
N ILE A 71 18.58 -3.14 -3.97
CA ILE A 71 20.03 -3.25 -3.70
C ILE A 71 20.61 -4.67 -3.88
N SER A 72 19.78 -5.67 -4.24
CA SER A 72 20.23 -7.06 -4.42
C SER A 72 19.37 -7.82 -5.42
N GLU A 73 19.96 -8.80 -6.11
CA GLU A 73 19.21 -9.71 -6.98
C GLU A 73 18.22 -10.61 -6.18
N PRO A 74 17.11 -11.04 -6.78
CA PRO A 74 16.22 -12.04 -6.17
C PRO A 74 16.98 -13.32 -5.84
N LYS A 75 16.73 -13.88 -4.66
CA LYS A 75 17.21 -15.23 -4.31
C LYS A 75 16.32 -16.31 -4.91
#